data_AF-A0A2E1HH04-F1
#
_entry.id   AF-A0A2E1HH04-F1
#
_cell.length_a   1.000
_cell.length_b   1.000
_cell.length_c   1.000
_cell.angle_alpha   90.00
_cell.angle_beta   90.00
_cell.angle_gamma   90.00
#
_symmetry.space_group_name_H-M   'P 1'
#
loop_
_entity.id
_entity.type
_entity.pdbx_description
1 polymer ?
#
loop_
_entity_poly.entity_id
_entity_poly.type
_entity_poly.pdbx_seq_one_letter_code
_entity_poly.pdbx_strand_id
1 'polypeptide(L)'
;MRIWILSDLHIGADGMELEIPEADVCVCAGDVTDPVLGSMRWLSQCIGYHMPVIFVAGNHEFYGDSVAHGRAMAHAHPVDGVHLLDDSSVVLDGVRFVGATLWTDYALYAAGKVDREADLEIGHSMDIAERLLADHYAVRVGDGGGLVR
;
A
#
# COMPACT_ATOMS: atom_id res chain seq x y z
N MET A 1 16.31 -15.99 9.48
CA MET A 1 14.94 -15.53 9.27
C MET A 1 14.51 -15.91 7.86
N ARG A 2 13.49 -16.75 7.72
CA ARG A 2 12.77 -17.06 6.48
C ARG A 2 11.62 -16.06 6.34
N ILE A 3 11.60 -15.32 5.24
CA ILE A 3 10.57 -14.31 4.95
C ILE A 3 9.70 -14.83 3.82
N TRP A 4 8.40 -14.89 4.05
CA TRP A 4 7.41 -15.13 3.00
C TRP A 4 6.90 -13.78 2.50
N ILE A 5 6.88 -13.57 1.17
CA ILE A 5 6.56 -12.27 0.57
C ILE A 5 5.33 -12.41 -0.32
N LEU A 6 4.39 -11.48 -0.19
CA LEU A 6 3.13 -11.40 -0.93
C LEU A 6 2.85 -9.95 -1.37
N SER A 7 2.14 -9.76 -2.48
CA SER A 7 1.56 -8.49 -2.91
C SER A 7 0.47 -8.75 -3.95
N ASP A 8 -0.35 -7.75 -4.28
CA ASP A 8 -1.26 -7.77 -5.45
C ASP A 8 -2.21 -8.98 -5.46
N LEU A 9 -2.69 -9.38 -4.27
CA LEU A 9 -3.59 -10.52 -4.13
C LEU A 9 -4.99 -10.21 -4.71
N HIS A 10 -5.41 -8.94 -4.65
CA HIS A 10 -6.72 -8.45 -5.13
C HIS A 10 -7.88 -9.38 -4.81
N ILE A 11 -7.99 -9.78 -3.54
CA ILE A 11 -9.04 -10.70 -3.10
C ILE A 11 -10.40 -9.99 -3.19
N GLY A 12 -11.32 -10.63 -3.91
CA GLY A 12 -12.72 -10.23 -3.97
C GLY A 12 -13.55 -10.86 -2.85
N ALA A 13 -14.87 -10.73 -2.94
CA ALA A 13 -15.81 -11.27 -1.95
C ALA A 13 -15.71 -12.81 -1.78
N ASP A 14 -15.25 -13.53 -2.79
CA ASP A 14 -15.09 -14.98 -2.77
C ASP A 14 -13.86 -15.43 -1.94
N GLY A 15 -13.00 -14.50 -1.52
CA GLY A 15 -11.79 -14.77 -0.77
C GLY A 15 -10.71 -15.49 -1.58
N MET A 16 -9.69 -16.00 -0.88
CA MET A 16 -8.63 -16.80 -1.47
C MET A 16 -8.09 -17.78 -0.44
N GLU A 17 -7.88 -19.03 -0.85
CA GLU A 17 -7.17 -20.02 -0.02
C GLU A 17 -5.66 -19.88 -0.24
N LEU A 18 -4.91 -19.76 0.85
CA LEU A 18 -3.45 -19.69 0.83
C LEU A 18 -2.86 -20.98 1.37
N GLU A 19 -1.89 -21.54 0.64
CA GLU A 19 -0.99 -22.55 1.19
C GLU A 19 0.08 -21.84 2.03
N ILE A 20 -0.04 -21.91 3.36
CA ILE A 20 0.86 -21.22 4.28
C ILE A 20 2.18 -21.99 4.40
N PRO A 21 3.33 -21.43 3.95
CA PRO A 21 4.61 -22.09 4.07
C PRO A 21 5.17 -21.99 5.50
N GLU A 22 6.17 -22.82 5.81
CA GLU A 22 6.99 -22.58 6.99
C GLU A 22 7.90 -21.35 6.80
N ALA A 23 7.54 -20.25 7.43
CA ALA A 23 8.33 -19.02 7.47
C ALA A 23 8.29 -18.40 8.88
N ASP A 24 9.21 -17.47 9.15
CA ASP A 24 9.32 -16.81 10.44
C ASP A 24 8.49 -15.51 10.47
N VAL A 25 8.25 -14.89 9.31
CA VAL A 25 7.46 -13.67 9.13
C VAL A 25 6.90 -13.61 7.71
N CYS A 26 5.69 -13.06 7.57
CA CYS A 26 5.10 -12.70 6.28
C CYS A 26 5.27 -11.20 6.02
N VAL A 27 5.68 -10.80 4.83
CA VAL A 27 5.71 -9.41 4.36
C VAL A 27 4.70 -9.28 3.22
N CYS A 28 3.65 -8.50 3.45
CA CYS A 28 2.64 -8.19 2.46
C CYS A 28 2.79 -6.73 1.99
N ALA A 29 3.17 -6.56 0.73
CA ALA A 29 3.47 -5.27 0.10
C ALA A 29 2.27 -4.70 -0.68
N GLY A 30 1.10 -4.68 -0.04
CA GLY A 30 -0.08 -3.98 -0.54
C GLY A 30 -0.94 -4.76 -1.53
N ASP A 31 -2.03 -4.11 -1.94
CA ASP A 31 -3.00 -4.56 -2.92
C ASP A 31 -3.60 -5.93 -2.59
N VAL A 32 -3.97 -6.10 -1.32
CA VAL A 32 -4.72 -7.27 -0.86
C VAL A 32 -6.19 -7.09 -1.19
N THR A 33 -6.83 -6.06 -0.61
CA THR A 33 -8.25 -5.74 -0.80
C THR A 33 -8.53 -4.30 -0.38
N ASP A 34 -9.78 -3.86 -0.46
CA ASP A 34 -10.22 -2.55 0.01
C ASP A 34 -11.25 -2.68 1.16
N PRO A 35 -11.22 -1.79 2.18
CA PRO A 35 -10.22 -0.75 2.45
C PRO A 35 -9.00 -1.30 3.23
N VAL A 36 -8.01 -0.44 3.58
CA VAL A 36 -6.82 -0.79 4.41
C VAL A 36 -7.13 -1.72 5.58
N LEU A 37 -8.16 -1.42 6.37
CA LEU A 37 -8.56 -2.21 7.54
C LEU A 37 -9.11 -3.59 7.15
N GLY A 38 -9.72 -3.72 5.97
CA GLY A 38 -10.11 -4.99 5.36
C GLY A 38 -8.90 -5.89 5.13
N SER A 39 -7.86 -5.35 4.49
CA SER A 39 -6.58 -6.06 4.26
C SER A 39 -5.94 -6.51 5.57
N MET A 40 -5.86 -5.62 6.57
CA MET A 40 -5.31 -5.97 7.89
C MET A 40 -6.09 -7.12 8.55
N ARG A 41 -7.43 -7.08 8.51
CA ARG A 41 -8.28 -8.14 9.09
C ARG A 41 -8.12 -9.46 8.36
N TRP A 42 -8.09 -9.44 7.04
CA TRP A 42 -7.92 -10.66 6.25
C TRP A 42 -6.55 -11.30 6.48
N LEU A 43 -5.47 -10.50 6.44
CA LEU A 43 -4.12 -10.97 6.72
C LEU A 43 -3.98 -11.57 8.13
N SER A 44 -4.57 -10.92 9.14
CA SER A 44 -4.62 -11.44 10.50
C SER A 44 -5.34 -12.79 10.58
N GLN A 45 -6.50 -12.90 9.93
CA GLN A 45 -7.32 -14.12 9.94
C GLN A 45 -6.66 -15.28 9.22
N CYS A 46 -6.04 -15.04 8.06
CA CYS A 46 -5.47 -16.09 7.21
C CYS A 46 -4.03 -16.46 7.60
N ILE A 47 -3.25 -15.50 8.12
CA ILE A 47 -1.79 -15.66 8.31
C ILE A 47 -1.37 -15.39 9.75
N GLY A 48 -2.00 -14.44 10.45
CA GLY A 48 -1.59 -13.95 11.77
C GLY A 48 -1.53 -15.02 12.88
N TYR A 49 -2.21 -16.15 12.72
CA TYR A 49 -2.11 -17.31 13.63
C TYR A 49 -0.85 -18.17 13.41
N HIS A 50 -0.25 -18.08 12.22
CA HIS A 50 0.92 -18.90 11.84
C HIS A 50 2.23 -18.14 12.07
N MET A 51 2.27 -16.85 11.78
CA MET A 51 3.44 -15.98 11.87
C MET A 51 3.04 -14.50 11.94
N PRO A 52 3.88 -13.60 12.49
CA PRO A 52 3.63 -12.16 12.38
C PRO A 52 3.58 -11.73 10.92
N VAL A 53 2.69 -10.79 10.61
CA VAL A 53 2.56 -10.18 9.29
C VAL A 53 3.05 -8.74 9.36
N ILE A 54 3.93 -8.37 8.44
CA ILE A 54 4.29 -6.98 8.16
C ILE A 54 3.48 -6.57 6.94
N PHE A 55 2.78 -5.44 7.03
CA PHE A 55 1.90 -4.97 5.98
C PHE A 55 2.18 -3.51 5.65
N VAL A 56 2.25 -3.20 4.36
CA VAL A 56 2.20 -1.84 3.81
C VAL A 56 1.01 -1.78 2.88
N ALA A 57 0.18 -0.74 2.98
CA ALA A 57 -0.96 -0.56 2.08
C ALA A 57 -0.49 -0.14 0.68
N GLY A 58 -1.07 -0.74 -0.35
CA GLY A 58 -0.96 -0.33 -1.75
C GLY A 58 -2.06 0.68 -2.11
N ASN A 59 -2.22 0.97 -3.40
CA ASN A 59 -3.22 1.92 -3.89
C ASN A 59 -4.65 1.37 -3.76
N HIS A 60 -4.86 0.06 -3.97
CA HIS A 60 -6.20 -0.52 -3.93
C HIS A 60 -6.85 -0.41 -2.56
N GLU A 61 -6.06 -0.46 -1.48
CA GLU A 61 -6.57 -0.24 -0.12
C GLU A 61 -7.25 1.12 0.10
N PHE A 62 -7.00 2.10 -0.77
CA PHE A 62 -7.57 3.46 -0.71
C PHE A 62 -8.63 3.73 -1.78
N TYR A 63 -9.03 2.74 -2.57
CA TYR A 63 -10.05 2.94 -3.61
C TYR A 63 -11.39 3.40 -3.01
N GLY A 64 -11.95 4.48 -3.55
CA GLY A 64 -13.17 5.13 -3.04
C GLY A 64 -12.95 6.01 -1.80
N ASP A 65 -11.73 6.06 -1.26
CA ASP A 65 -11.37 6.75 -0.02
C ASP A 65 -10.26 7.80 -0.27
N SER A 66 -9.80 8.47 0.80
CA SER A 66 -8.57 9.26 0.79
C SER A 66 -7.45 8.54 1.52
N VAL A 67 -6.21 8.79 1.10
CA VAL A 67 -5.02 8.25 1.79
C VAL A 67 -5.01 8.68 3.26
N ALA A 68 -5.36 9.94 3.54
CA ALA A 68 -5.42 10.48 4.89
C ALA A 68 -6.45 9.75 5.77
N HIS A 69 -7.68 9.55 5.25
CA HIS A 69 -8.74 8.86 5.98
C HIS A 69 -8.42 7.38 6.19
N GLY A 70 -7.97 6.68 5.14
CA GLY A 70 -7.59 5.27 5.22
C GLY A 70 -6.48 5.02 6.24
N ARG A 71 -5.43 5.85 6.24
CA ARG A 71 -4.34 5.81 7.25
C ARG A 71 -4.88 6.03 8.66
N ALA A 72 -5.65 7.10 8.86
CA ALA A 72 -6.20 7.44 10.18
C ALA A 72 -7.05 6.29 10.74
N MET A 73 -7.90 5.70 9.90
CA MET A 73 -8.74 4.57 10.28
C MET A 73 -7.93 3.33 10.63
N ALA A 74 -6.93 2.99 9.84
CA ALA A 74 -6.06 1.83 10.07
C ALA A 74 -5.25 1.97 11.38
N HIS A 75 -4.68 3.15 11.64
CA HIS A 75 -3.94 3.41 12.88
C HIS A 75 -4.83 3.44 14.12
N ALA A 76 -6.08 3.91 14.01
CA ALA A 76 -7.04 3.89 15.11
C ALA A 76 -7.54 2.47 15.46
N HIS A 77 -7.36 1.49 14.55
CA HIS A 77 -7.86 0.13 14.69
C HIS A 77 -6.76 -0.90 14.43
N PRO A 78 -5.76 -1.03 15.33
CA PRO A 78 -4.74 -2.06 15.19
C PRO A 78 -5.39 -3.46 15.17
N VAL A 79 -4.78 -4.37 14.42
CA VAL A 79 -5.24 -5.76 14.29
C VAL A 79 -4.14 -6.69 14.77
N ASP A 80 -4.49 -7.62 15.65
CA ASP A 80 -3.55 -8.59 16.23
C ASP A 80 -2.85 -9.42 15.13
N GLY A 81 -1.55 -9.66 15.30
CA GLY A 81 -0.74 -10.39 14.34
C GLY A 81 -0.31 -9.60 13.11
N VAL A 82 -0.71 -8.32 12.97
CA VAL A 82 -0.35 -7.46 11.83
C VAL A 82 0.37 -6.20 12.30
N HIS A 83 1.58 -6.00 11.78
CA HIS A 83 2.36 -4.78 11.89
C HIS A 83 2.16 -3.94 10.62
N LEU A 84 1.21 -3.01 10.67
CA LEU A 84 1.07 -1.99 9.62
C LEU A 84 2.28 -1.03 9.70
N LEU A 85 3.02 -0.92 8.59
CA LEU A 85 4.10 0.05 8.43
C LEU A 85 3.66 1.15 7.46
N ASP A 86 3.68 2.37 7.96
CA ASP A 86 3.40 3.59 7.20
C ASP A 86 4.31 4.69 7.76
N ASP A 87 5.33 5.07 6.99
CA ASP A 87 6.46 5.90 7.43
C ASP A 87 7.07 5.44 8.77
N SER A 88 7.10 4.13 8.99
CA SER A 88 7.45 3.53 10.27
C SER A 88 8.26 2.24 10.12
N SER A 89 8.67 1.67 11.26
CA SER A 89 9.51 0.47 11.27
C SER A 89 9.20 -0.44 12.45
N VAL A 90 9.46 -1.73 12.29
CA VAL A 90 9.41 -2.75 13.35
C VAL A 90 10.69 -3.57 13.35
N VAL A 91 11.10 -4.08 14.51
CA VAL A 91 12.24 -5.00 14.63
C VAL A 91 11.72 -6.35 15.11
N LEU A 92 11.93 -7.39 14.32
CA LEU A 92 11.59 -8.78 14.64
C LEU A 92 12.88 -9.62 14.57
N ASP A 93 13.17 -10.41 15.61
CA ASP A 93 14.37 -11.26 15.72
C ASP A 93 15.69 -10.59 15.26
N GLY A 94 15.87 -9.31 15.63
CA GLY A 94 17.06 -8.52 15.29
C GLY A 94 17.10 -7.94 13.88
N VAL A 95 16.07 -8.17 13.05
CA VAL A 95 15.92 -7.60 11.70
C VAL A 95 14.97 -6.41 11.74
N ARG A 96 15.40 -5.26 11.22
CA ARG A 96 14.56 -4.05 11.08
C ARG A 96 13.86 -4.05 9.73
N PHE A 97 12.55 -3.94 9.77
CA PHE A 97 11.69 -3.73 8.61
C PHE A 97 11.22 -2.29 8.61
N VAL A 98 11.30 -1.62 7.46
CA VAL A 98 10.86 -0.24 7.26
C VAL A 98 9.87 -0.26 6.10
N GLY A 99 8.73 0.40 6.28
CA GLY A 99 7.67 0.43 5.28
C GLY A 99 6.94 1.77 5.26
N ALA A 100 6.52 2.17 4.07
CA ALA A 100 5.78 3.39 3.83
C ALA A 100 4.87 3.19 2.62
N THR A 101 3.64 3.69 2.72
CA THR A 101 2.79 3.89 1.54
C THR A 101 3.21 5.20 0.88
N LEU A 102 3.70 5.14 -0.36
CA LEU A 102 4.10 6.32 -1.12
C LEU A 102 3.16 6.53 -2.31
N TRP A 103 3.27 7.69 -2.95
CA TRP A 103 2.60 7.99 -4.21
C TRP A 103 3.65 8.38 -5.25
N THR A 104 3.47 7.93 -6.49
CA THR A 104 4.37 8.29 -7.57
C THR A 104 4.24 9.77 -7.92
N ASP A 105 5.38 10.44 -8.07
CA ASP A 105 5.49 11.82 -8.54
C ASP A 105 5.61 11.91 -10.07
N TYR A 106 5.59 10.76 -10.75
CA TYR A 106 5.77 10.61 -12.19
C TYR A 106 7.07 11.22 -12.74
N ALA A 107 8.08 11.39 -11.89
CA ALA A 107 9.37 11.97 -12.28
C ALA A 107 10.38 10.94 -12.79
N LEU A 108 10.01 9.66 -12.95
CA LEU A 108 10.92 8.59 -13.34
C LEU A 108 11.71 8.91 -14.62
N TYR A 109 11.05 9.40 -15.66
CA TYR A 109 11.69 9.78 -16.93
C TYR A 109 12.13 11.25 -17.01
N ALA A 110 11.87 12.01 -15.95
CA ALA A 110 12.39 13.36 -15.76
C ALA A 110 13.79 13.34 -15.13
N ALA A 111 14.21 12.21 -14.56
CA ALA A 111 15.53 12.03 -14.00
C ALA A 111 16.63 12.31 -15.04
N GLY A 112 17.47 13.32 -14.76
CA GLY A 112 18.58 13.73 -15.62
C GLY A 112 18.22 14.79 -16.67
N LYS A 113 16.95 15.19 -16.78
CA LYS A 113 16.51 16.38 -17.54
C LYS A 113 16.67 17.63 -16.68
N VAL A 114 16.78 18.80 -17.31
CA VAL A 114 16.94 20.08 -16.62
C VAL A 114 15.73 20.98 -16.82
N ASP A 115 15.34 21.66 -15.75
CA ASP A 115 14.31 22.70 -15.71
C ASP A 115 13.04 22.33 -16.50
N ARG A 116 12.77 23.09 -17.56
CA ARG A 116 11.57 22.98 -18.40
C ARG A 116 11.39 21.60 -19.04
N GLU A 117 12.48 20.91 -19.37
CA GLU A 117 12.37 19.58 -20.00
C GLU A 117 11.89 18.53 -18.98
N ALA A 118 12.33 18.64 -17.73
CA ALA A 118 11.85 17.81 -16.63
C ALA A 118 10.38 18.11 -16.33
N ASP A 119 10.02 19.39 -16.22
CA ASP A 119 8.64 19.81 -15.95
C ASP A 119 7.65 19.33 -17.03
N LEU A 120 8.03 19.41 -18.30
CA LEU A 120 7.21 18.93 -19.41
C LEU A 120 7.04 17.41 -19.38
N GLU A 121 8.08 16.66 -19.00
CA GLU A 121 8.00 15.20 -18.89
C GLU A 121 7.08 14.77 -17.75
N ILE A 122 7.22 15.40 -16.58
CA ILE A 122 6.36 15.15 -15.42
C ILE A 122 4.93 15.52 -15.75
N GLY A 123 4.70 16.72 -16.29
CA GLY A 123 3.37 17.20 -16.65
C GLY A 123 2.67 16.29 -17.65
N HIS A 124 3.37 15.82 -18.68
CA HIS A 124 2.81 14.87 -19.64
C HIS A 124 2.49 13.52 -19.00
N SER A 125 3.36 13.01 -18.13
CA SER A 125 3.13 11.75 -17.42
C SER A 125 1.93 11.84 -16.48
N MET A 126 1.80 12.95 -15.76
CA MET A 126 0.65 13.26 -14.90
C MET A 126 -0.65 13.39 -15.71
N ASP A 127 -0.64 14.13 -16.81
CA ASP A 127 -1.80 14.29 -17.70
C ASP A 127 -2.33 12.95 -18.21
N ILE A 128 -1.42 12.02 -18.54
CA ILE A 128 -1.79 10.66 -18.95
C ILE A 128 -2.34 9.88 -17.76
N ALA A 129 -1.66 9.92 -16.62
CA ALA A 129 -2.04 9.19 -15.42
C ALA A 129 -3.45 9.55 -14.94
N GLU A 130 -3.76 10.85 -14.84
CA GLU A 130 -5.08 11.34 -14.42
C GLU A 130 -6.20 10.92 -15.36
N ARG A 131 -5.90 10.75 -16.65
CA ARG A 131 -6.90 10.37 -17.66
C ARG A 131 -7.10 8.87 -17.77
N LEU A 132 -6.05 8.08 -17.56
CA LEU A 132 -6.02 6.67 -17.95
C LEU A 132 -5.86 5.70 -16.78
N LEU A 133 -5.34 6.14 -15.64
CA LEU A 133 -5.08 5.27 -14.50
C LEU A 133 -6.19 5.40 -13.46
N ALA A 134 -6.72 4.24 -13.05
CA ALA A 134 -7.81 4.17 -12.09
C ALA A 134 -7.48 4.84 -10.77
N ASP A 135 -6.23 4.69 -10.35
CA ASP A 135 -5.71 5.19 -9.08
C ASP A 135 -5.93 6.70 -8.91
N HIS A 136 -5.78 7.49 -9.98
CA HIS A 136 -5.87 8.96 -9.91
C HIS A 136 -7.30 9.50 -9.82
N TYR A 137 -8.31 8.71 -10.17
CA TYR A 137 -9.71 9.09 -9.94
C TYR A 137 -10.34 8.34 -8.76
N ALA A 138 -9.84 7.15 -8.42
CA ALA A 138 -10.37 6.30 -7.36
C ALA A 138 -9.81 6.65 -5.97
N VAL A 139 -8.60 7.21 -5.89
CA VAL A 139 -7.93 7.56 -4.63
C VAL A 139 -7.79 9.07 -4.51
N ARG A 140 -8.13 9.62 -3.33
CA ARG A 140 -7.93 11.05 -3.03
C ARG A 140 -6.66 11.26 -2.21
N VAL A 141 -5.77 12.13 -2.68
CA VAL A 141 -4.53 12.50 -1.98
C VAL A 141 -4.71 13.89 -1.33
N GLY A 142 -5.41 13.96 -0.18
CA GLY A 142 -5.60 15.18 0.62
C GLY A 142 -6.91 15.27 1.43
N ASP A 143 -6.98 16.18 2.41
CA ASP A 143 -8.16 16.45 3.26
C ASP A 143 -9.24 17.33 2.59
N GLY A 144 -8.90 17.94 1.46
CA GLY A 144 -9.83 18.72 0.64
C GLY A 144 -10.35 17.87 -0.50
N GLY A 145 -11.66 17.89 -0.75
CA GLY A 145 -12.32 17.25 -1.90
C GLY A 145 -11.95 17.85 -3.26
N GLY A 146 -10.68 18.14 -3.50
CA GLY A 146 -10.13 18.38 -4.82
C GLY A 146 -9.55 17.07 -5.34
N LEU A 147 -10.10 16.58 -6.46
CA LEU A 147 -9.27 15.85 -7.42
C LEU A 147 -8.02 16.72 -7.67
N VAL A 148 -6.86 16.10 -7.73
CA VAL A 148 -5.65 16.75 -8.24
C VAL A 148 -6.05 17.48 -9.54
N ARG A 149 -5.82 18.78 -9.57
CA ARG A 149 -6.11 19.69 -10.68
C ARG A 149 -4.88 20.51 -10.96
#